data_AF-A0ABD2YQM8-F1
#
_entry.id   AF-A0ABD2YQM8-F1
#
_cell.length_a   1.000
_cell.length_b   1.000
_cell.length_c   1.000
_cell.angle_alpha   90.00
_cell.angle_beta   90.00
_cell.angle_gamma   90.00
#
_symmetry.space_group_name_H-M   'P 1'
#
loop_
_entity.id
_entity.type
_entity.pdbx_description
1 polymer ?
#
loop_
_entity_poly.entity_id
_entity_poly.type
_entity_poly.pdbx_seq_one_letter_code
_entity_poly.pdbx_strand_id
1 'polypeptide(L)'
;MLALRNLVEIKLEDLDRCEQVSPFGHLPCLQILEMTSLGNLKRIGNEFYGREILDSERSSSCSSEGALITLFPALRKLSLWGMLSLVEWSDVAMISSDSSIKVFPNLRYLDLYFLPKLAILLDMYSLTCLQRLEIERCESLSCLRNLNSLTSLESLSIKDCPNLDATLNFMDKPQSLNTLCLSRCDKLIYSLSSYLRNFTSLVRLEIEADPGIWPKDVQHQPHLRTLTLSG
;
A
#
# COMPACT_ATOMS: atom_id res chain seq x y z
N MET A 1 -20.45 -18.95 -17.85
CA MET A 1 -20.20 -18.15 -16.63
C MET A 1 -20.29 -16.68 -17.05
N LEU A 2 -21.25 -15.92 -16.52
CA LEU A 2 -21.41 -14.50 -16.87
C LEU A 2 -20.22 -13.74 -16.29
N ALA A 3 -19.19 -13.52 -17.11
CA ALA A 3 -18.03 -12.74 -16.72
C ALA A 3 -18.49 -11.31 -16.39
N LEU A 4 -18.16 -10.83 -15.20
CA LEU A 4 -18.48 -9.50 -14.68
C LEU A 4 -17.61 -8.42 -15.39
N ARG A 5 -17.68 -8.37 -16.72
CA ARG A 5 -16.76 -7.63 -17.59
C ARG A 5 -16.89 -6.11 -17.47
N ASN A 6 -18.04 -5.63 -17.00
CA ASN A 6 -18.31 -4.20 -16.81
C ASN A 6 -18.29 -3.79 -15.34
N LEU A 7 -17.89 -4.68 -14.43
CA LEU A 7 -17.87 -4.38 -13.01
C LEU A 7 -16.74 -3.40 -12.70
N VAL A 8 -17.09 -2.20 -12.21
CA VAL A 8 -16.17 -1.10 -11.92
C VAL A 8 -15.84 -0.99 -10.44
N GLU A 9 -16.75 -1.44 -9.58
CA GLU A 9 -16.64 -1.25 -8.14
C GLU A 9 -17.11 -2.50 -7.41
N ILE A 10 -16.35 -2.89 -6.40
CA ILE A 10 -16.69 -3.94 -5.45
C ILE A 10 -16.52 -3.39 -4.04
N LYS A 11 -17.56 -3.56 -3.21
CA LYS A 11 -17.49 -3.33 -1.77
C LYS A 11 -17.84 -4.63 -1.06
N LEU A 12 -16.98 -5.03 -0.15
CA LEU A 12 -17.19 -6.17 0.74
C LEU A 12 -17.31 -5.62 2.16
N GLU A 13 -18.52 -5.67 2.73
CA GLU A 13 -18.82 -5.06 4.02
C GLU A 13 -19.38 -6.13 4.97
N ASP A 14 -18.92 -6.09 6.22
CA ASP A 14 -19.44 -6.89 7.34
C ASP A 14 -19.47 -8.41 7.07
N LEU A 15 -18.42 -8.91 6.40
CA LEU A 15 -18.24 -10.32 6.09
C LEU A 15 -17.38 -11.02 7.14
N ASP A 16 -17.76 -10.92 8.41
CA ASP A 16 -16.95 -11.44 9.53
C ASP A 16 -16.73 -12.95 9.51
N ARG A 17 -17.57 -13.72 8.80
CA ARG A 17 -17.38 -15.17 8.61
C ARG A 17 -16.42 -15.52 7.48
N CYS A 18 -15.98 -14.54 6.70
CA CYS A 18 -15.15 -14.74 5.53
C CYS A 18 -13.70 -15.01 5.94
N GLU A 19 -13.21 -16.21 5.63
CA GLU A 19 -11.82 -16.60 5.86
C GLU A 19 -10.98 -16.52 4.57
N GLN A 20 -11.61 -16.32 3.41
CA GLN A 20 -10.96 -16.23 2.10
C GLN A 20 -11.71 -15.26 1.18
N VAL A 21 -10.98 -14.38 0.51
CA VAL A 21 -11.56 -13.43 -0.44
C VAL A 21 -11.68 -14.08 -1.81
N SER A 22 -12.77 -13.79 -2.53
CA SER A 22 -12.94 -14.25 -3.91
C SER A 22 -11.85 -13.68 -4.84
N PRO A 23 -11.48 -14.40 -5.90
CA PRO A 23 -10.46 -13.97 -6.85
C PRO A 23 -10.98 -12.83 -7.75
N PHE A 24 -10.48 -11.61 -7.55
CA PHE A 24 -10.89 -10.43 -8.34
C PHE A 24 -9.83 -9.97 -9.35
N GLY A 25 -8.63 -10.54 -9.31
CA GLY A 25 -7.49 -10.04 -10.10
C GLY A 25 -7.66 -10.07 -11.61
N HIS A 26 -8.58 -10.87 -12.15
CA HIS A 26 -8.85 -10.98 -13.58
C HIS A 26 -9.90 -9.98 -14.10
N LEU A 27 -10.55 -9.21 -13.22
CA LEU A 27 -11.63 -8.29 -13.60
C LEU A 27 -11.06 -7.09 -14.38
N PRO A 28 -11.42 -6.91 -15.66
CA PRO A 28 -10.73 -5.96 -16.55
C PRO A 28 -11.10 -4.49 -16.29
N CYS A 29 -12.29 -4.23 -15.74
CA CYS A 29 -12.82 -2.89 -15.55
C CYS A 29 -12.90 -2.46 -14.08
N LEU A 30 -12.49 -3.31 -13.13
CA LEU A 30 -12.56 -3.00 -11.70
C LEU A 30 -11.61 -1.84 -11.37
N GLN A 31 -12.15 -0.72 -10.92
CA GLN A 31 -11.43 0.49 -10.55
C GLN A 31 -11.39 0.73 -9.04
N ILE A 32 -12.41 0.28 -8.31
CA ILE A 32 -12.53 0.49 -6.86
C ILE A 32 -12.79 -0.84 -6.19
N LEU A 33 -11.99 -1.16 -5.18
CA LEU A 33 -12.19 -2.30 -4.31
C LEU A 33 -12.08 -1.85 -2.86
N GLU A 34 -13.17 -1.99 -2.11
CA GLU A 34 -13.24 -1.63 -0.70
C GLU A 34 -13.61 -2.87 0.12
N MET A 35 -12.87 -3.12 1.19
CA MET A 35 -13.05 -4.26 2.09
C MET A 35 -13.11 -3.76 3.52
N THR A 36 -14.28 -3.90 4.13
CA THR A 36 -14.64 -3.30 5.42
C THR A 36 -15.17 -4.38 6.34
N SER A 37 -14.62 -4.49 7.55
CA SER A 37 -15.09 -5.46 8.57
C SER A 37 -15.06 -6.92 8.09
N LEU A 38 -13.92 -7.39 7.58
CA LEU A 38 -13.68 -8.82 7.32
C LEU A 38 -12.96 -9.44 8.53
N GLY A 39 -13.66 -9.55 9.66
CA GLY A 39 -13.07 -9.83 10.97
C GLY A 39 -12.30 -11.16 11.09
N ASN A 40 -12.62 -12.19 10.31
CA ASN A 40 -11.93 -13.48 10.34
C ASN A 40 -10.88 -13.67 9.23
N LEU A 41 -10.75 -12.73 8.29
CA LEU A 41 -9.76 -12.87 7.22
C LEU A 41 -8.36 -12.69 7.82
N LYS A 42 -7.57 -13.76 7.82
CA LYS A 42 -6.22 -13.76 8.39
C LYS A 42 -5.14 -13.38 7.39
N ARG A 43 -5.39 -13.63 6.11
CA ARG A 43 -4.41 -13.42 5.06
C ARG A 43 -5.07 -13.00 3.75
N ILE A 44 -4.44 -12.08 3.03
CA ILE A 44 -4.69 -11.83 1.60
C ILE A 44 -3.53 -12.46 0.83
N GLY A 45 -3.76 -13.66 0.28
CA GLY A 45 -2.77 -14.42 -0.48
C GLY A 45 -3.10 -14.55 -1.96
N ASN A 46 -2.49 -15.55 -2.62
CA ASN A 46 -2.63 -15.83 -4.06
C ASN A 46 -4.06 -16.01 -4.54
N GLU A 47 -4.93 -16.52 -3.67
CA GLU A 47 -6.36 -16.71 -3.91
C GLU A 47 -7.05 -15.40 -4.34
N PHE A 48 -6.64 -14.27 -3.76
CA PHE A 48 -7.21 -12.96 -4.05
C PHE A 48 -6.91 -12.49 -5.48
N TYR A 49 -5.72 -12.83 -5.98
CA TYR A 49 -5.25 -12.42 -7.29
C TYR A 49 -5.73 -13.35 -8.42
N GLY A 50 -6.33 -14.49 -8.09
CA GLY A 50 -6.92 -15.41 -9.08
C GLY A 50 -5.90 -16.25 -9.86
N ARG A 51 -4.76 -16.59 -9.24
CA ARG A 51 -3.67 -17.31 -9.92
C ARG A 51 -4.03 -18.70 -10.42
N GLU A 52 -4.84 -19.45 -9.68
CA GLU A 52 -5.26 -20.80 -10.08
C GLU A 52 -5.97 -20.81 -11.44
N ILE A 53 -6.65 -19.71 -11.79
CA ILE A 53 -7.30 -19.53 -13.10
C ILE A 53 -6.23 -19.35 -14.19
N LEU A 54 -5.18 -18.58 -13.93
CA LEU A 54 -4.12 -18.28 -14.89
C LEU A 54 -3.26 -19.50 -15.23
N ASP A 55 -2.93 -20.34 -14.26
CA ASP A 55 -2.13 -21.56 -14.50
C ASP A 55 -2.92 -22.59 -15.34
N SER A 56 -4.26 -22.61 -15.20
CA SER A 56 -5.14 -23.46 -16.02
C SER A 56 -5.27 -22.97 -17.47
N GLU A 57 -5.23 -21.65 -17.70
CA GLU A 57 -5.24 -21.04 -19.04
C GLU A 57 -3.87 -21.14 -19.73
N ARG A 58 -2.75 -21.07 -18.98
CA ARG A 58 -1.41 -21.36 -19.51
C ARG A 58 -1.27 -22.81 -19.98
N SER A 59 -1.91 -23.76 -19.31
CA SER A 59 -1.86 -25.18 -19.66
C SER A 59 -2.73 -25.55 -20.87
N SER A 60 -3.64 -24.66 -21.29
CA SER A 60 -4.61 -24.91 -22.37
C SER A 60 -4.45 -23.98 -23.58
N SER A 61 -3.65 -22.92 -23.48
CA SER A 61 -3.44 -21.96 -24.56
C SER A 61 -2.10 -22.18 -25.27
N CYS A 62 -2.16 -22.37 -26.59
CA CYS A 62 -0.99 -22.46 -27.48
C CYS A 62 -0.39 -21.06 -27.78
N SER A 63 -0.24 -20.21 -26.76
CA SER A 63 0.21 -18.81 -26.94
C SER A 63 1.49 -18.51 -26.15
N SER A 64 2.58 -18.43 -26.94
CA SER A 64 3.79 -17.62 -26.77
C SER A 64 4.39 -17.49 -25.37
N GLU A 65 5.52 -18.16 -25.16
CA GLU A 65 6.54 -17.81 -24.18
C GLU A 65 6.74 -16.29 -24.15
N GLY A 66 6.45 -15.63 -23.02
CA GLY A 66 6.70 -14.20 -22.80
C GLY A 66 5.50 -13.27 -22.64
N ALA A 67 4.26 -13.76 -22.57
CA ALA A 67 3.09 -12.90 -22.31
C ALA A 67 3.06 -12.40 -20.86
N LEU A 68 3.10 -11.07 -20.69
CA LEU A 68 3.05 -10.39 -19.40
C LEU A 68 1.63 -10.44 -18.82
N ILE A 69 1.46 -11.09 -17.67
CA ILE A 69 0.17 -11.20 -16.99
C ILE A 69 -0.03 -9.96 -16.14
N THR A 70 -1.17 -9.30 -16.32
CA THR A 70 -1.55 -8.13 -15.53
C THR A 70 -2.75 -8.45 -14.65
N LEU A 71 -2.55 -8.37 -13.34
CA LEU A 71 -3.60 -8.57 -12.33
C LEU A 71 -4.08 -7.21 -11.83
N PHE A 72 -5.40 -7.07 -11.69
CA PHE A 72 -6.08 -5.82 -11.38
C PHE A 72 -5.72 -4.70 -12.39
N PRO A 73 -5.94 -4.91 -13.70
CA PRO A 73 -5.41 -4.04 -14.75
C PRO A 73 -5.98 -2.61 -14.69
N ALA A 74 -7.18 -2.41 -14.14
CA ALA A 74 -7.83 -1.09 -14.08
C ALA A 74 -7.95 -0.52 -12.65
N LEU A 75 -7.46 -1.23 -11.62
CA LEU A 75 -7.72 -0.85 -10.24
C LEU A 75 -7.01 0.46 -9.89
N ARG A 76 -7.76 1.44 -9.38
CA ARG A 76 -7.29 2.78 -9.03
C ARG A 76 -7.32 3.02 -7.53
N LYS A 77 -8.31 2.47 -6.83
CA LYS A 77 -8.46 2.58 -5.37
C LYS A 77 -8.59 1.20 -4.75
N LEU A 78 -7.80 0.95 -3.71
CA LEU A 78 -7.91 -0.22 -2.86
C LEU A 78 -7.93 0.24 -1.40
N SER A 79 -9.00 -0.09 -0.68
CA SER A 79 -9.16 0.29 0.72
C SER A 79 -9.46 -0.93 1.59
N LEU A 80 -8.69 -1.08 2.66
CA LEU A 80 -8.88 -2.08 3.70
C LEU A 80 -9.21 -1.38 5.00
N TRP A 81 -10.36 -1.68 5.60
CA TRP A 81 -10.82 -1.06 6.85
C TRP A 81 -11.29 -2.09 7.86
N GLY A 82 -10.80 -2.01 9.09
CA GLY A 82 -11.33 -2.80 10.22
C GLY A 82 -11.16 -4.31 10.08
N MET A 83 -10.07 -4.77 9.46
CA MET A 83 -9.77 -6.20 9.33
C MET A 83 -8.96 -6.69 10.54
N LEU A 84 -9.68 -6.97 11.63
CA LEU A 84 -9.10 -7.21 12.96
C LEU A 84 -8.22 -8.46 13.09
N SER A 85 -8.38 -9.43 12.19
CA SER A 85 -7.58 -10.66 12.17
C SER A 85 -6.53 -10.71 11.06
N LEU A 86 -6.46 -9.70 10.18
CA LEU A 86 -5.54 -9.71 9.06
C LEU A 86 -4.11 -9.59 9.57
N VAL A 87 -3.31 -10.64 9.38
CA VAL A 87 -1.91 -10.71 9.79
C VAL A 87 -0.97 -10.43 8.62
N GLU A 88 -1.34 -10.89 7.44
CA GLU A 88 -0.47 -10.90 6.28
C GLU A 88 -1.24 -10.51 5.01
N TRP A 89 -0.64 -9.62 4.24
CA TRP A 89 -0.98 -9.41 2.84
C TRP A 89 0.26 -9.68 1.99
N SER A 90 0.26 -10.82 1.31
CA SER A 90 1.40 -11.30 0.55
C SER A 90 1.41 -10.73 -0.87
N ASP A 91 2.60 -10.43 -1.38
CA ASP A 91 2.83 -10.10 -2.79
C ASP A 91 2.95 -11.38 -3.64
N VAL A 92 2.32 -11.40 -4.81
CA VAL A 92 2.40 -12.48 -5.81
C VAL A 92 3.84 -12.70 -6.31
N ALA A 93 4.64 -11.64 -6.38
CA ALA A 93 5.98 -11.68 -6.95
C ALA A 93 7.05 -12.24 -6.00
N MET A 94 6.85 -12.15 -4.67
CA MET A 94 7.76 -12.78 -3.71
C MET A 94 7.75 -14.33 -3.80
N ILE A 95 6.76 -14.89 -4.49
CA ILE A 95 6.52 -16.33 -4.59
C ILE A 95 6.82 -16.85 -6.00
N SER A 96 7.15 -15.96 -6.94
CA SER A 96 7.29 -16.29 -8.35
C SER A 96 8.63 -15.75 -8.85
N SER A 97 9.55 -16.64 -9.19
CA SER A 97 10.78 -16.31 -9.92
C SER A 97 10.53 -15.81 -11.36
N ASP A 98 9.26 -15.65 -11.75
CA ASP A 98 8.82 -15.26 -13.08
C ASP A 98 8.54 -13.74 -13.08
N SER A 99 9.43 -12.97 -13.69
CA SER A 99 9.34 -11.50 -13.83
C SER A 99 8.17 -11.01 -14.70
N SER A 100 7.30 -11.93 -15.13
CA SER A 100 6.25 -11.72 -16.10
C SER A 100 4.89 -11.33 -15.50
N ILE A 101 4.77 -11.17 -14.17
CA ILE A 101 3.51 -10.78 -13.51
C ILE A 101 3.60 -9.35 -12.99
N LYS A 102 2.65 -8.51 -13.41
CA LYS A 102 2.46 -7.16 -12.89
C LYS A 102 1.13 -7.08 -12.14
N VAL A 103 1.18 -6.65 -10.89
CA VAL A 103 0.00 -6.48 -10.03
C VAL A 103 -0.23 -4.99 -9.82
N PHE A 104 -1.50 -4.55 -9.86
CA PHE A 104 -1.90 -3.16 -9.57
C PHE A 104 -1.19 -2.08 -10.42
N PRO A 105 -1.07 -2.24 -11.75
CA PRO A 105 -0.32 -1.31 -12.60
C PRO A 105 -0.85 0.14 -12.61
N ASN A 106 -2.10 0.35 -12.18
CA ASN A 106 -2.81 1.63 -12.25
C ASN A 106 -3.31 2.11 -10.88
N LEU A 107 -2.87 1.48 -9.79
CA LEU A 107 -3.32 1.84 -8.45
C LEU A 107 -2.79 3.22 -8.06
N ARG A 108 -3.69 4.11 -7.66
CA ARG A 108 -3.41 5.51 -7.31
C ARG A 108 -3.64 5.80 -5.83
N TYR A 109 -4.58 5.09 -5.21
CA TYR A 109 -5.00 5.30 -3.83
C TYR A 109 -4.97 3.97 -3.10
N LEU A 110 -4.16 3.87 -2.06
CA LEU A 110 -4.08 2.72 -1.16
C LEU A 110 -4.33 3.21 0.27
N ASP A 111 -5.41 2.72 0.84
CA ASP A 111 -5.90 3.17 2.14
C ASP A 111 -5.98 1.96 3.10
N LEU A 112 -5.20 1.99 4.19
CA LEU A 112 -5.09 0.93 5.19
C LEU A 112 -5.48 1.45 6.56
N TYR A 113 -6.68 1.10 7.02
CA TYR A 113 -7.24 1.63 8.25
C TYR A 113 -7.59 0.52 9.23
N PHE A 114 -7.18 0.70 10.48
CA PHE A 114 -7.59 -0.15 11.60
C PHE A 114 -7.31 -1.64 11.31
N LEU A 115 -6.05 -1.94 10.98
CA LEU A 115 -5.53 -3.29 10.71
C LEU A 115 -4.54 -3.67 11.83
N PRO A 116 -4.99 -3.85 13.08
CA PRO A 116 -4.12 -3.89 14.26
C PRO A 116 -3.13 -5.06 14.26
N LYS A 117 -3.44 -6.16 13.57
CA LYS A 117 -2.61 -7.37 13.49
C LYS A 117 -1.75 -7.46 12.23
N LEU A 118 -1.89 -6.53 11.29
CA LEU A 118 -1.17 -6.59 10.02
C LEU A 118 0.33 -6.41 10.27
N ALA A 119 1.09 -7.50 10.15
CA ALA A 119 2.52 -7.53 10.39
C ALA A 119 3.31 -7.54 9.09
N ILE A 120 2.76 -8.16 8.04
CA ILE A 120 3.38 -8.29 6.73
C ILE A 120 2.48 -7.62 5.71
N LEU A 121 3.00 -6.58 5.05
CA LEU A 121 2.37 -5.92 3.93
C LEU A 121 3.12 -6.27 2.64
N LEU A 122 2.41 -6.27 1.51
CA LEU A 122 2.97 -6.53 0.19
C LEU A 122 4.14 -5.60 -0.13
N ASP A 123 4.98 -6.02 -1.06
CA ASP A 123 6.11 -5.22 -1.51
C ASP A 123 5.66 -4.14 -2.49
N MET A 124 6.06 -2.90 -2.25
CA MET A 124 5.57 -1.74 -3.00
C MET A 124 6.28 -1.50 -4.34
N TYR A 125 7.24 -2.35 -4.72
CA TYR A 125 8.05 -2.17 -5.94
C TYR A 125 7.22 -1.99 -7.23
N SER A 126 6.02 -2.60 -7.29
CA SER A 126 5.14 -2.57 -8.47
C SER A 126 4.19 -1.38 -8.51
N LEU A 127 4.03 -0.65 -7.41
CA LEU A 127 3.03 0.42 -7.24
C LEU A 127 3.53 1.78 -7.75
N THR A 128 4.18 1.82 -8.90
CA THR A 128 4.83 3.05 -9.43
C THR A 128 3.86 4.19 -9.76
N CYS A 129 2.57 3.89 -9.94
CA CYS A 129 1.50 4.86 -10.17
C CYS A 129 0.80 5.35 -8.89
N LEU A 130 1.20 4.88 -7.71
CA LEU A 130 0.57 5.25 -6.45
C LEU A 130 0.77 6.74 -6.17
N GLN A 131 -0.32 7.47 -5.95
CA GLN A 131 -0.31 8.91 -5.69
C GLN A 131 -0.56 9.22 -4.22
N ARG A 132 -1.38 8.40 -3.54
CA ARG A 132 -1.67 8.52 -2.11
C ARG A 132 -1.53 7.18 -1.42
N LEU A 133 -0.84 7.20 -0.28
CA LEU A 133 -0.80 6.11 0.67
C LEU A 133 -1.26 6.63 2.04
N GLU A 134 -2.34 6.06 2.55
CA GLU A 134 -2.83 6.31 3.91
C GLU A 134 -2.74 5.04 4.74
N ILE A 135 -2.10 5.13 5.91
CA ILE A 135 -2.00 4.04 6.87
C ILE A 135 -2.35 4.60 8.24
N GLU A 136 -3.38 4.06 8.87
CA GLU A 136 -3.79 4.51 10.19
C GLU A 136 -4.22 3.34 11.08
N ARG A 137 -3.73 3.33 12.33
CA ARG A 137 -4.02 2.29 13.34
C ARG A 137 -3.64 0.88 12.87
N CYS A 138 -2.44 0.74 12.34
CA CYS A 138 -1.82 -0.53 11.93
C CYS A 138 -0.68 -0.89 12.90
N GLU A 139 -1.04 -1.22 14.14
CA GLU A 139 -0.10 -1.29 15.28
C GLU A 139 0.99 -2.37 15.13
N SER A 140 0.69 -3.50 14.49
CA SER A 140 1.67 -4.58 14.27
C SER A 140 2.60 -4.34 13.08
N LEU A 141 2.32 -3.32 12.26
CA LEU A 141 3.09 -3.06 11.05
C LEU A 141 4.44 -2.45 11.44
N SER A 142 5.51 -3.16 11.09
CA SER A 142 6.88 -2.80 11.50
C SER A 142 7.71 -2.18 10.37
N CYS A 143 7.38 -2.44 9.11
CA CYS A 143 8.11 -1.90 7.96
C CYS A 143 7.21 -1.68 6.74
N LEU A 144 7.57 -0.70 5.90
CA LEU A 144 7.05 -0.50 4.55
C LEU A 144 8.20 -0.69 3.57
N ARG A 145 8.16 -1.76 2.75
CA ARG A 145 9.26 -2.12 1.84
C ARG A 145 9.17 -1.36 0.52
N ASN A 146 10.33 -0.98 -0.04
CA ASN A 146 10.46 -0.37 -1.37
C ASN A 146 9.62 0.89 -1.61
N LEU A 147 9.46 1.74 -0.59
CA LEU A 147 8.83 3.06 -0.73
C LEU A 147 9.53 3.95 -1.76
N ASN A 148 10.84 3.78 -1.95
CA ASN A 148 11.62 4.47 -2.97
C ASN A 148 11.17 4.16 -4.41
N SER A 149 10.45 3.06 -4.63
CA SER A 149 9.89 2.68 -5.94
C SER A 149 8.61 3.44 -6.28
N LEU A 150 8.01 4.14 -5.31
CA LEU A 150 6.78 4.92 -5.47
C LEU A 150 7.06 6.28 -6.13
N THR A 151 7.44 6.26 -7.40
CA THR A 151 7.87 7.46 -8.13
C THR A 151 6.79 8.51 -8.35
N SER A 152 5.51 8.13 -8.25
CA SER A 152 4.36 9.04 -8.39
C SER A 152 3.73 9.47 -7.06
N LEU A 153 4.31 9.08 -5.91
CA LEU A 153 3.69 9.31 -4.60
C LEU A 153 3.73 10.79 -4.23
N GLU A 154 2.54 11.41 -4.20
CA GLU A 154 2.35 12.83 -3.90
C GLU A 154 2.03 13.06 -2.42
N SER A 155 1.31 12.12 -1.79
CA SER A 155 0.82 12.23 -0.42
C SER A 155 1.03 10.94 0.36
N LEU A 156 1.69 11.07 1.51
CA LEU A 156 1.89 9.99 2.48
C LEU A 156 1.33 10.43 3.83
N SER A 157 0.38 9.67 4.36
CA SER A 157 -0.18 9.87 5.69
C SER A 157 -0.04 8.59 6.51
N ILE A 158 0.66 8.67 7.64
CA ILE A 158 0.83 7.54 8.56
C ILE A 158 0.46 7.99 9.97
N LYS A 159 -0.54 7.34 10.58
CA LYS A 159 -1.06 7.71 11.90
C LYS A 159 -1.20 6.49 12.81
N ASP A 160 -0.95 6.65 14.10
CA ASP A 160 -1.17 5.57 15.08
C ASP A 160 -0.48 4.24 14.71
N CYS A 161 0.76 4.30 14.22
CA CYS A 161 1.56 3.14 13.83
C CYS A 161 2.87 3.11 14.65
N PRO A 162 2.81 2.81 15.96
CA PRO A 162 3.94 2.98 16.89
C PRO A 162 5.11 2.03 16.66
N ASN A 163 4.89 0.90 15.96
CA ASN A 163 5.94 -0.07 15.66
C ASN A 163 6.61 0.16 14.31
N LEU A 164 6.08 1.07 13.49
CA LEU A 164 6.61 1.33 12.17
C LEU A 164 7.94 2.06 12.26
N ASP A 165 8.98 1.48 11.66
CA ASP A 165 10.30 2.09 11.57
C ASP A 165 10.70 2.32 10.11
N ALA A 166 11.40 3.43 9.87
CA ALA A 166 11.82 3.94 8.57
C ALA A 166 13.25 3.57 8.18
N THR A 167 13.96 2.78 8.99
CA THR A 167 15.41 2.52 8.88
C THR A 167 15.88 1.95 7.54
N LEU A 168 15.00 1.57 6.60
CA LEU A 168 15.40 0.86 5.38
C LEU A 168 14.96 1.47 4.02
N ASN A 169 14.09 2.50 3.94
CA ASN A 169 13.42 2.79 2.65
C ASN A 169 13.33 4.25 2.17
N PHE A 170 13.93 5.23 2.86
CA PHE A 170 13.95 6.65 2.42
C PHE A 170 15.30 7.13 1.87
N MET A 171 16.23 6.19 1.63
CA MET A 171 17.60 6.52 1.22
C MET A 171 17.68 7.07 -0.21
N ASP A 172 16.71 6.74 -1.08
CA ASP A 172 16.58 7.30 -2.42
C ASP A 172 15.31 8.16 -2.55
N LYS A 173 15.51 9.38 -3.07
CA LYS A 173 14.57 10.51 -3.11
C LYS A 173 13.20 10.16 -3.72
N PRO A 174 12.08 10.13 -2.95
CA PRO A 174 10.76 10.22 -3.56
C PRO A 174 10.57 11.65 -4.10
N GLN A 175 10.87 11.86 -5.38
CA GLN A 175 10.90 13.18 -6.01
C GLN A 175 9.51 13.84 -6.15
N SER A 176 8.42 13.08 -6.00
CA SER A 176 7.05 13.55 -6.17
C SER A 176 6.35 13.91 -4.85
N LEU A 177 6.90 13.50 -3.70
CA LEU A 177 6.22 13.65 -2.42
C LEU A 177 6.12 15.12 -2.01
N ASN A 178 4.90 15.64 -2.01
CA ASN A 178 4.60 17.03 -1.67
C ASN A 178 3.93 17.17 -0.30
N THR A 179 3.25 16.13 0.18
CA THR A 179 2.52 16.13 1.46
C THR A 179 2.94 14.94 2.31
N LEU A 180 3.43 15.21 3.51
CA LEU A 180 3.76 14.21 4.51
C LEU A 180 3.02 14.53 5.82
N CYS A 181 2.19 13.59 6.28
CA CYS A 181 1.48 13.68 7.56
C CYS A 181 1.87 12.49 8.43
N LEU A 182 2.42 12.74 9.62
CA LEU A 182 2.83 11.72 10.59
C LEU A 182 2.20 12.02 11.94
N SER A 183 1.45 11.10 12.53
CA SER A 183 0.85 11.29 13.86
C SER A 183 1.04 10.06 14.73
N ARG A 184 1.54 10.23 15.96
CA ARG A 184 1.71 9.14 16.94
C ARG A 184 2.47 7.93 16.36
N CYS A 185 3.58 8.23 15.68
CA CYS A 185 4.46 7.28 14.99
C CYS A 185 5.93 7.51 15.38
N ASP A 186 6.24 7.46 16.67
CA ASP A 186 7.49 8.00 17.23
C ASP A 186 8.76 7.39 16.64
N LYS A 187 8.77 6.06 16.41
CA LYS A 187 9.90 5.35 15.78
C LYS A 187 10.16 5.88 14.37
N LEU A 188 9.10 5.98 13.56
CA LEU A 188 9.15 6.50 12.21
C LEU A 188 9.61 7.97 12.19
N ILE A 189 9.02 8.83 13.03
CA ILE A 189 9.34 10.25 13.09
C ILE A 189 10.79 10.46 13.52
N TYR A 190 11.24 9.72 14.53
CA TYR A 190 12.62 9.75 14.99
C TYR A 190 13.59 9.35 13.87
N SER A 191 13.32 8.24 13.17
CA SER A 191 14.13 7.79 12.04
C SER A 191 14.12 8.79 10.87
N LEU A 192 12.97 9.39 10.56
CA LEU A 192 12.80 10.36 9.48
C LEU A 192 13.55 11.68 9.72
N SER A 193 13.84 12.01 10.98
CA SER A 193 14.55 13.24 11.35
C SER A 193 15.88 13.44 10.62
N SER A 194 16.57 12.34 10.28
CA SER A 194 17.88 12.35 9.60
C SER A 194 17.78 12.42 8.07
N TYR A 195 16.60 12.16 7.51
CA TYR A 195 16.38 12.02 6.07
C TYR A 195 15.44 13.07 5.50
N LEU A 196 14.88 13.94 6.34
CA LEU A 196 13.89 14.91 5.90
C LEU A 196 14.41 15.73 4.69
N ARG A 197 15.67 16.15 4.71
CA ARG A 197 16.33 16.89 3.62
C ARG A 197 16.25 16.23 2.24
N ASN A 198 15.98 14.91 2.17
CA ASN A 198 15.85 14.18 0.91
C ASN A 198 14.51 14.45 0.22
N PHE A 199 13.48 14.93 0.93
CA PHE A 199 12.17 15.27 0.37
C PHE A 199 12.18 16.65 -0.31
N THR A 200 12.92 16.76 -1.42
CA THR A 200 13.13 18.04 -2.10
C THR A 200 11.86 18.68 -2.65
N SER A 201 10.77 17.92 -2.83
CA SER A 201 9.50 18.44 -3.37
C SER A 201 8.44 18.69 -2.28
N LEU A 202 8.81 18.56 -1.01
CA LEU A 202 7.88 18.67 0.10
C LEU A 202 7.35 20.09 0.26
N VAL A 203 6.02 20.23 0.19
CA VAL A 203 5.29 21.50 0.32
C VAL A 203 4.56 21.57 1.66
N ARG A 204 4.07 20.45 2.16
CA ARG A 204 3.33 20.34 3.41
C ARG A 204 3.90 19.24 4.29
N LEU A 205 4.22 19.60 5.53
CA LEU A 205 4.64 18.69 6.58
C LEU A 205 3.74 18.89 7.81
N GLU A 206 3.09 17.82 8.24
CA GLU A 206 2.29 17.77 9.46
C GLU A 206 2.86 16.66 10.35
N ILE A 207 3.25 17.01 11.58
CA ILE A 207 3.77 16.05 12.56
C ILE A 207 3.03 16.27 13.89
N GLU A 208 2.36 15.23 14.36
CA GLU A 208 1.79 15.16 15.71
C GLU A 208 2.58 14.13 16.52
N ALA A 209 3.42 14.61 17.43
CA ALA A 209 4.32 13.80 18.25
C ALA A 209 4.91 14.61 19.39
N ASP A 210 5.51 13.90 20.36
CA ASP A 210 6.27 14.52 21.44
C ASP A 210 7.30 15.53 20.88
N PRO A 211 7.36 16.77 21.42
CA PRO A 211 8.28 17.80 20.93
C PRO A 211 9.76 17.40 20.93
N GLY A 212 10.15 16.43 21.77
CA GLY A 212 11.51 15.91 21.86
C GLY A 212 11.99 15.15 20.61
N ILE A 213 11.08 14.66 19.77
CA ILE A 213 11.40 13.87 18.57
C ILE A 213 11.12 14.59 17.26
N TRP A 214 10.77 15.88 17.29
CA TRP A 214 10.56 16.65 16.08
C TRP A 214 11.83 16.72 15.20
N PRO A 215 11.68 16.66 13.87
CA PRO A 215 12.82 16.72 12.97
C PRO A 215 13.54 18.07 13.06
N LYS A 216 14.83 18.03 13.35
CA LYS A 216 15.67 19.24 13.50
C LYS A 216 16.03 19.89 12.16
N ASP A 217 16.04 19.11 11.09
CA ASP A 217 16.43 19.56 9.75
C ASP A 217 15.27 20.13 8.91
N VAL A 218 14.11 20.39 9.51
CA VAL A 218 12.96 21.03 8.83
C VAL A 218 13.32 22.37 8.22
N GLN A 219 14.21 23.12 8.88
CA GLN A 219 14.73 24.40 8.42
C GLN A 219 15.48 24.34 7.08
N HIS A 220 15.91 23.15 6.64
CA HIS A 220 16.64 22.96 5.39
C HIS A 220 15.73 22.60 4.20
N GLN A 221 14.41 22.76 4.33
CA GLN A 221 13.44 22.46 3.26
C GLN A 221 13.18 23.69 2.37
N PRO A 222 13.68 23.73 1.13
CA PRO A 222 13.59 24.93 0.28
C PRO A 222 12.17 25.21 -0.23
N HIS A 223 11.29 24.21 -0.28
CA HIS A 223 9.96 24.31 -0.90
C HIS A 223 8.79 24.19 0.09
N LEU A 224 9.09 24.04 1.39
CA LEU A 224 8.07 23.85 2.42
C LEU A 224 7.26 25.14 2.61
N ARG A 225 5.93 25.03 2.46
CA ARG A 225 4.98 26.15 2.59
C ARG A 225 4.10 26.02 3.82
N THR A 226 3.84 24.79 4.26
CA THR A 226 2.99 24.52 5.41
C THR A 226 3.72 23.56 6.33
N LEU A 227 3.92 23.99 7.58
CA LEU A 227 4.47 23.20 8.66
C LEU A 227 3.51 23.23 9.84
N THR A 228 3.02 22.07 10.25
CA THR A 228 2.24 21.91 11.48
C THR A 228 2.98 20.94 12.39
N LEU A 229 3.31 21.40 13.59
CA LEU A 229 3.88 20.58 14.66
C LEU A 229 2.92 20.65 15.84
N SER A 230 2.37 19.51 16.24
CA SER A 230 1.50 19.39 17.42
C SER A 230 2.01 18.29 18.34
N GLY A 231 1.68 18.39 19.63
CA GLY A 231 1.98 17.37 20.64
C GLY A 231 0.71 16.79 21.24
#